data_AF-A0A948C517-F1
#
_entry.id   AF-A0A948C517-F1
#
_cell.length_a   1.000
_cell.length_b   1.000
_cell.length_c   1.000
_cell.angle_alpha   90.00
_cell.angle_beta   90.00
_cell.angle_gamma   90.00
#
_symmetry.space_group_name_H-M   'P 1'
#
loop_
_entity.id
_entity.type
_entity.pdbx_description
1 polymer ?
#
loop_
_entity_poly.entity_id
_entity_poly.type
_entity_poly.pdbx_seq_one_letter_code
_entity_poly.pdbx_strand_id
1 'polypeptide(L)'
;MGESLSVNHLPVGFDHGTMVIVQDLFYNVPTKLKYLKSSQTEFFYCYNYFVDVALYHHDKDFYLLKNDKAVFDLIKTNSLLERIAQLYKKDRSKNLKPLQLETEDIQLT
;
A
#
# COMPACT_ATOMS: atom_id res chain seq x y z
N MET A 1 -25.78 21.04 -9.05
CA MET A 1 -24.77 22.11 -9.00
C MET A 1 -23.43 21.43 -8.83
N GLY A 2 -22.75 21.14 -9.94
CA GLY A 2 -21.40 20.56 -9.91
C GLY A 2 -20.40 21.69 -9.96
N GLU A 3 -19.63 21.87 -8.90
CA GLU A 3 -18.47 22.76 -8.95
C GLU A 3 -17.51 22.24 -10.02
N SER A 4 -17.10 23.14 -10.91
CA SER A 4 -16.05 22.87 -11.89
C SER A 4 -14.75 22.54 -11.14
N LEU A 5 -14.21 21.34 -11.36
CA LEU A 5 -12.88 20.98 -10.91
C LEU A 5 -11.86 21.81 -11.71
N SER A 6 -11.44 22.95 -11.16
CA SER A 6 -10.36 23.75 -11.74
C SER A 6 -9.01 23.14 -11.35
N VAL A 7 -8.24 22.69 -12.33
CA VAL A 7 -6.84 22.26 -12.10
C VAL A 7 -5.97 23.52 -12.04
N ASN A 8 -5.42 23.81 -10.86
CA ASN A 8 -4.52 24.93 -10.64
C ASN A 8 -3.06 24.44 -10.72
N HIS A 9 -2.32 24.95 -11.69
CA HIS A 9 -0.87 24.70 -11.79
C HIS A 9 -0.12 25.79 -11.04
N LEU A 10 0.49 25.41 -9.91
CA LEU A 10 1.32 26.30 -9.11
C LEU A 10 2.74 25.75 -9.07
N PRO A 11 3.78 26.59 -9.25
CA PRO A 11 5.15 26.15 -9.07
C PRO A 11 5.39 25.80 -7.59
N VAL A 12 6.01 24.66 -7.34
CA VAL A 12 6.35 24.18 -5.99
C VAL A 12 7.76 23.60 -6.00
N GLY A 13 8.54 23.89 -4.95
CA GLY A 13 9.82 23.23 -4.73
C GLY A 13 9.57 21.79 -4.29
N PHE A 14 10.05 20.83 -5.07
CA PHE A 14 9.84 19.41 -4.80
C PHE A 14 11.03 18.62 -5.38
N ASP A 15 11.49 17.61 -4.65
CA ASP A 15 12.51 16.69 -5.15
C ASP A 15 11.96 15.84 -6.31
N HIS A 16 12.83 15.12 -7.02
CA HIS A 16 12.37 14.21 -8.07
C HIS A 16 11.40 13.16 -7.53
N GLY A 17 10.19 13.14 -8.08
CA GLY A 17 9.16 12.17 -7.70
C GLY A 17 7.76 12.71 -7.96
N THR A 18 6.77 12.16 -7.25
CA THR A 18 5.39 12.62 -7.29
C THR A 18 4.75 12.47 -5.93
N MET A 19 4.07 13.52 -5.46
CA MET A 19 3.27 13.50 -4.24
C MET A 19 1.80 13.70 -4.61
N VAL A 20 0.95 12.78 -4.16
CA VAL A 20 -0.50 12.86 -4.34
C VAL A 20 -1.16 13.02 -2.98
N ILE A 21 -1.94 14.08 -2.80
CA ILE A 21 -2.68 14.36 -1.57
C ILE A 21 -4.17 14.27 -1.89
N VAL A 22 -4.88 13.38 -1.19
CA VAL A 22 -6.33 13.21 -1.32
C VAL A 22 -6.98 13.62 0.00
N GLN A 23 -7.86 14.62 -0.06
CA GLN A 23 -8.61 15.15 1.08
C GLN A 23 -10.11 15.15 0.74
N ASP A 24 -10.95 15.04 1.78
CA ASP A 24 -12.41 15.06 1.66
C ASP A 24 -12.97 14.09 0.60
N LEU A 25 -12.50 12.83 0.65
CA LEU A 25 -12.89 11.80 -0.31
C LEU A 25 -14.42 11.62 -0.34
N PHE A 26 -14.99 11.69 -1.55
CA PHE A 26 -16.44 11.59 -1.82
C PHE A 26 -17.31 12.75 -1.29
N TYR A 27 -16.74 13.90 -0.94
CA TYR A 27 -17.52 15.07 -0.50
C TYR A 27 -18.66 15.45 -1.47
N ASN A 28 -18.42 15.34 -2.77
CA ASN A 28 -19.37 15.66 -3.84
C ASN A 28 -20.20 14.45 -4.34
N VAL A 29 -20.02 13.26 -3.75
CA VAL A 29 -20.80 12.05 -4.07
C VAL A 29 -21.39 11.45 -2.78
N PRO A 30 -22.49 12.03 -2.25
CA PRO A 30 -23.04 11.68 -0.94
C PRO A 30 -23.40 10.21 -0.79
N THR A 31 -23.89 9.60 -1.87
CA THR A 31 -24.22 8.18 -1.91
C THR A 31 -22.98 7.33 -1.64
N LYS A 32 -21.84 7.61 -2.31
CA LYS A 32 -20.58 6.89 -2.07
C LYS A 32 -20.04 7.12 -0.66
N LEU A 33 -20.14 8.35 -0.16
CA LEU A 33 -19.75 8.67 1.21
C LEU A 33 -20.50 7.82 2.25
N LYS A 34 -21.82 7.61 2.06
CA LYS A 34 -22.64 6.75 2.93
C LYS A 34 -22.32 5.25 2.83
N TYR A 35 -21.66 4.80 1.76
CA TYR A 35 -21.26 3.41 1.60
C TYR A 35 -19.97 3.06 2.34
N LEU A 36 -19.16 4.05 2.71
CA LEU A 36 -17.96 3.82 3.50
C LEU A 36 -18.31 3.09 4.79
N LYS A 37 -17.52 2.08 5.11
CA LYS A 37 -17.59 1.38 6.38
C LYS A 37 -16.96 2.22 7.49
N SER A 38 -16.80 1.63 8.67
CA SER A 38 -16.06 2.29 9.75
C SER A 38 -14.64 2.66 9.27
N SER A 39 -14.07 3.74 9.81
CA SER A 39 -12.69 4.13 9.49
C SER A 39 -11.67 3.01 9.75
N GLN A 40 -11.97 2.12 10.70
CA GLN A 40 -11.14 0.95 10.97
C GLN A 40 -11.21 -0.07 9.83
N THR A 41 -12.40 -0.35 9.32
CA THR A 41 -12.62 -1.28 8.20
C THR A 41 -12.00 -0.76 6.91
N GLU A 42 -12.20 0.51 6.58
CA GLU A 42 -11.61 1.11 5.38
C GLU A 42 -10.08 1.15 5.46
N PHE A 43 -9.53 1.51 6.63
CA PHE A 43 -8.09 1.43 6.87
C PHE A 43 -7.57 0.00 6.68
N PHE A 44 -8.31 -1.02 7.12
CA PHE A 44 -7.91 -2.41 6.94
C PHE A 44 -7.83 -2.80 5.46
N TYR A 45 -8.72 -2.29 4.60
CA TYR A 45 -8.62 -2.50 3.16
C TYR A 45 -7.37 -1.84 2.58
N CYS A 46 -7.08 -0.58 2.93
CA CYS A 46 -5.85 0.09 2.50
C CYS A 46 -4.59 -0.62 3.02
N TYR A 47 -4.62 -1.08 4.28
CA TYR A 47 -3.53 -1.82 4.90
C TYR A 47 -3.23 -3.11 4.14
N ASN A 48 -4.24 -3.91 3.80
CA ASN A 48 -4.02 -5.16 3.06
C ASN A 48 -3.44 -4.88 1.68
N TYR A 49 -3.98 -3.90 0.97
CA TYR A 49 -3.45 -3.51 -0.33
C TYR A 49 -2.00 -3.04 -0.24
N PHE A 50 -1.67 -2.23 0.78
CA PHE A 50 -0.30 -1.83 1.05
C PHE A 50 0.62 -3.03 1.29
N VAL A 51 0.19 -4.00 2.10
CA VAL A 51 0.95 -5.22 2.40
C VAL A 51 1.19 -6.03 1.12
N ASP A 52 0.17 -6.20 0.26
CA ASP A 52 0.29 -6.94 -0.99
C ASP A 52 1.33 -6.30 -1.94
N VAL A 53 1.26 -4.98 -2.10
CA VAL A 53 2.21 -4.23 -2.95
C VAL A 53 3.62 -4.27 -2.35
N ALA A 54 3.76 -4.08 -1.04
CA ALA A 54 5.05 -4.13 -0.35
C ALA A 54 5.68 -5.53 -0.40
N LEU A 55 4.86 -6.58 -0.42
CA LEU A 55 5.30 -7.96 -0.58
C LEU A 55 5.85 -8.20 -1.99
N TYR A 56 5.11 -7.77 -3.01
CA TYR A 56 5.50 -7.94 -4.41
C TYR A 56 6.77 -7.14 -4.76
N HIS A 57 6.96 -5.96 -4.16
CA HIS A 57 8.12 -5.09 -4.38
C HIS A 57 9.08 -5.07 -3.19
N HIS A 58 9.61 -6.23 -2.84
CA HIS A 58 10.57 -6.33 -1.74
C HIS A 58 11.84 -5.46 -1.94
N ASP A 59 12.15 -5.10 -3.17
CA ASP A 59 13.29 -4.29 -3.62
C ASP A 59 13.17 -2.78 -3.32
N LYS A 60 12.03 -2.31 -2.78
CA LYS A 60 11.77 -0.89 -2.53
C LYS A 60 11.48 -0.60 -1.07
N ASP A 61 11.77 0.63 -0.64
CA ASP A 61 11.40 1.11 0.69
C ASP A 61 9.90 1.43 0.74
N PHE A 62 9.22 1.03 1.81
CA PHE A 62 7.80 1.29 2.03
C PHE A 62 7.57 1.83 3.43
N TYR A 63 6.77 2.89 3.53
CA TYR A 63 6.42 3.52 4.79
C TYR A 63 4.91 3.72 4.87
N LEU A 64 4.27 3.28 5.96
CA LEU A 64 2.85 3.47 6.20
C LEU A 64 2.63 4.15 7.55
N LEU A 65 2.01 5.32 7.50
CA LEU A 65 1.53 6.05 8.67
C LEU A 65 0.03 5.92 8.81
N LYS A 66 -0.45 5.85 10.04
CA LYS A 66 -1.85 6.05 10.39
C LYS A 66 -1.93 7.03 11.56
N ASN A 67 -2.57 8.18 11.34
CA ASN A 67 -2.71 9.23 12.35
C ASN A 67 -1.36 9.54 13.03
N ASP A 68 -0.35 9.83 12.20
CA ASP A 68 1.02 10.17 12.59
C ASP A 68 1.82 9.07 13.32
N LYS A 69 1.26 7.88 13.44
CA LYS A 69 1.96 6.72 14.01
C LYS A 69 2.43 5.79 12.91
N ALA A 70 3.69 5.40 12.97
CA ALA A 70 4.26 4.39 12.10
C ALA A 70 3.55 3.06 12.32
N VAL A 71 2.89 2.58 11.27
CA VAL A 71 2.34 1.22 11.18
C VAL A 71 3.41 0.30 10.60
N PHE A 72 4.09 0.76 9.56
CA PHE A 72 5.19 0.06 8.92
C PHE A 72 6.32 1.02 8.55
N ASP A 73 7.53 0.52 8.73
CA ASP A 73 8.78 1.07 8.21
C ASP A 73 9.56 -0.11 7.63
N LEU A 74 9.47 -0.30 6.31
CA LEU A 74 9.97 -1.47 5.62
C LEU A 74 11.09 -1.06 4.68
N ILE A 75 12.33 -1.30 5.10
CA ILE A 75 13.52 -1.07 4.29
C ILE A 75 13.59 -2.13 3.19
N LYS A 76 14.01 -1.74 1.99
CA LYS A 76 14.28 -2.63 0.87
C LYS A 76 15.10 -3.85 1.30
N THR A 77 14.74 -5.00 0.75
CA THR A 77 15.34 -6.29 1.07
C THR A 77 15.83 -6.98 -0.20
N ASN A 78 16.83 -7.85 -0.05
CA ASN A 78 17.39 -8.58 -1.18
C ASN A 78 16.59 -9.84 -1.51
N SER A 79 15.69 -10.26 -0.62
CA SER A 79 14.83 -11.41 -0.84
C SER A 79 13.39 -11.15 -0.40
N LEU A 80 12.47 -11.85 -1.05
CA LEU A 80 11.07 -11.92 -0.66
C LEU A 80 10.90 -12.46 0.78
N LEU A 81 11.73 -13.42 1.20
CA LEU A 81 11.66 -14.01 2.53
C LEU A 81 11.96 -13.00 3.64
N GLU A 82 12.95 -12.13 3.43
CA GLU A 82 13.25 -11.01 4.33
C GLU A 82 12.08 -10.02 4.41
N ARG A 83 11.44 -9.70 3.27
CA ARG A 83 10.25 -8.84 3.24
C ARG A 83 9.08 -9.46 4.00
N ILE A 84 8.84 -10.75 3.82
CA ILE A 84 7.81 -11.48 4.56
C ILE A 84 8.11 -11.41 6.07
N ALA A 85 9.37 -11.51 6.49
CA ALA A 85 9.75 -11.40 7.89
C ALA A 85 9.58 -9.98 8.48
N GLN A 86 9.67 -8.93 7.64
CA GLN A 86 9.36 -7.56 8.05
C GLN A 86 7.85 -7.32 8.14
N LEU A 87 7.06 -7.83 7.19
CA LEU A 87 5.60 -7.66 7.12
C LEU A 87 4.85 -8.50 8.16
N TYR A 88 5.30 -9.73 8.37
CA TYR A 88 4.68 -10.69 9.27
C TYR A 88 5.67 -11.03 10.38
N LYS A 89 5.23 -10.94 11.64
CA LYS A 89 6.07 -11.28 12.81
C LYS A 89 6.80 -12.61 12.61
N LYS A 90 8.04 -12.69 13.14
CA LYS A 90 9.00 -13.80 12.99
C LYS A 90 8.45 -15.22 13.19
N ASP A 91 7.34 -15.41 13.90
CA ASP A 91 6.76 -16.74 14.09
C ASP A 91 6.15 -17.33 12.81
N ARG A 92 5.67 -16.50 11.87
CA ARG A 92 5.14 -17.02 10.59
C ARG A 92 6.23 -17.33 9.59
N SER A 93 7.37 -16.63 9.63
CA SER A 93 8.45 -16.84 8.67
C SER A 93 9.14 -18.19 8.82
N LYS A 94 9.16 -18.76 10.03
CA LYS A 94 9.79 -20.06 10.34
C LYS A 94 9.11 -21.25 9.64
N ASN A 95 7.84 -21.11 9.25
CA ASN A 95 7.05 -22.17 8.64
C ASN A 95 6.91 -21.99 7.12
N LEU A 96 7.60 -21.02 6.52
CA LEU A 96 7.59 -20.81 5.07
C LEU A 96 8.46 -21.87 4.40
N LYS A 97 7.90 -22.52 3.38
CA LYS A 97 8.65 -23.39 2.49
C LYS A 97 8.63 -22.77 1.09
N PRO A 98 9.80 -22.63 0.43
CA PRO A 98 9.83 -22.16 -0.94
C PRO A 98 9.07 -23.16 -1.82
N LEU A 99 8.24 -22.63 -2.73
CA LEU A 99 7.59 -23.42 -3.76
C LEU A 99 8.27 -23.07 -5.08
N GLN A 100 8.87 -24.07 -5.71
CA GLN A 100 9.43 -23.95 -7.06
C GLN A 100 8.88 -25.11 -7.86
N LEU A 101 8.07 -24.80 -8.86
CA LEU A 101 7.48 -25.76 -9.78
C LEU A 101 7.62 -25.20 -11.18
N GLU A 102 8.26 -25.98 -12.05
CA GLU A 102 8.39 -25.69 -13.46
C GLU A 102 7.86 -26.90 -14.23
N THR A 103 6.81 -26.68 -15.00
CA THR A 103 6.29 -27.62 -16.00
C THR A 103 6.41 -26.99 -17.38
N GLU A 104 6.18 -27.77 -18.44
CA GLU A 104 6.35 -27.31 -19.83
C GLU A 104 5.56 -26.02 -20.16
N ASP A 105 4.43 -25.80 -19.48
CA ASP A 105 3.54 -24.65 -19.73
C ASP A 105 3.42 -23.66 -18.55
N ILE A 106 3.88 -24.02 -17.34
CA ILE A 106 3.63 -23.24 -16.11
C ILE A 106 4.88 -23.15 -15.26
N GLN A 107 5.23 -21.93 -14.88
CA GLN A 107 6.23 -21.65 -13.86
C GLN A 107 5.54 -21.04 -12.63
N LEU A 108 5.68 -21.70 -11.49
CA LEU A 108 5.33 -21.22 -10.16
C LEU A 108 6.64 -20.90 -9.44
N THR A 109 6.92 -19.60 -9.32
CA THR A 109 8.09 -19.03 -8.64
C THR A 109 7.66 -18.17 -7.47
#